data_AF-A0A162PGT2-F1
#
_entry.id   AF-A0A162PGT2-F1
#
_cell.length_a   1.000
_cell.length_b   1.000
_cell.length_c   1.000
_cell.angle_alpha   90.00
_cell.angle_beta   90.00
_cell.angle_gamma   90.00
#
_symmetry.space_group_name_H-M   'P 1'
#
loop_
_entity.id
_entity.type
_entity.pdbx_description
1 polymer ?
#
loop_
_entity_poly.entity_id
_entity_poly.type
_entity_poly.pdbx_seq_one_letter_code
_entity_poly.pdbx_strand_id
1 'polypeptide(L)'
;MVVKTPSGDISIKVHVLMTTGNIPALGKIACHVDHMSKDGCCICHIVGQSPGHGQYFHKLSSITMHTPESFKHFDEVASSSKKGLTGQSSFFLLDSFSGPFFFALDEMHGICHGIGKQVWGLVCGMYGKDHPLSLSLAAQKEIGTATVSNRRSILTSFYSAWINIATRSEYFWAVDWADFILFVIPMLVTERVHDQAAHKTLLDLVQTCNLLMSRKLSAEKKTLIKINLIAWNTYLEALLAKEEVQLKIFTIN
;
A
#
# COMPACT_ATOMS: atom_id res chain seq x y z
N MET A 1 8.11 -6.89 -34.44
CA MET A 1 9.35 -6.11 -34.64
C MET A 1 10.38 -7.03 -35.23
N VAL A 2 10.97 -6.69 -36.38
CA VAL A 2 12.04 -7.49 -37.00
C VAL A 2 13.36 -6.81 -36.68
N VAL A 3 14.24 -7.52 -35.96
CA VAL A 3 15.59 -7.06 -35.65
C VAL A 3 16.54 -7.73 -36.63
N LYS A 4 17.23 -6.92 -37.44
CA LYS A 4 18.25 -7.42 -38.37
C LYS A 4 19.53 -7.69 -37.59
N THR A 5 20.09 -8.89 -37.72
CA THR A 5 21.37 -9.27 -37.12
C THR A 5 22.32 -9.81 -38.22
N PRO A 6 23.64 -9.86 -37.98
CA PRO A 6 24.60 -10.40 -38.95
C PRO A 6 24.33 -11.87 -39.35
N SER A 7 23.64 -12.62 -38.48
CA SER A 7 23.26 -14.03 -38.70
C SER A 7 21.85 -14.21 -39.28
N GLY A 8 21.11 -13.13 -39.55
CA GLY A 8 19.77 -13.17 -40.13
C GLY A 8 18.75 -12.29 -39.42
N ASP A 9 17.51 -12.34 -39.91
CA ASP A 9 16.40 -11.56 -39.39
C ASP A 9 15.71 -12.30 -38.24
N ILE A 10 15.63 -11.67 -37.07
CA ILE A 10 14.91 -12.19 -35.91
C ILE A 10 13.57 -11.46 -35.80
N SER A 11 12.47 -12.20 -35.94
CA SER A 11 11.12 -11.65 -35.74
C SER A 11 10.68 -11.84 -34.29
N ILE A 12 10.42 -10.73 -33.59
CA ILE A 12 10.02 -10.71 -32.19
C ILE A 12 8.62 -10.10 -32.08
N LYS A 13 7.75 -10.77 -31.34
CA LYS A 13 6.43 -10.24 -30.93
C LYS A 13 6.54 -9.73 -29.50
N VAL A 14 6.40 -8.42 -29.32
CA VAL A 14 6.44 -7.76 -28.00
C VAL A 14 5.01 -7.49 -27.57
N HIS A 15 4.67 -7.86 -26.34
CA HIS A 15 3.37 -7.61 -25.74
C HIS A 15 3.56 -6.76 -24.48
N VAL A 16 2.86 -5.64 -24.38
CA VAL A 16 2.75 -4.91 -23.10
C VAL A 16 1.76 -5.67 -22.23
N LEU A 17 2.24 -6.23 -21.13
CA LEU A 17 1.42 -7.03 -20.22
C LEU A 17 0.64 -6.16 -19.22
N MET A 18 1.28 -5.12 -18.70
CA MET A 18 0.73 -4.18 -17.73
C MET A 18 1.62 -2.93 -17.64
N THR A 19 1.09 -1.87 -17.04
CA THR A 19 1.85 -0.69 -16.60
C THR A 19 1.92 -0.68 -15.09
N THR A 20 3.10 -0.46 -14.51
CA THR A 20 3.31 -0.42 -13.06
C THR A 20 3.78 0.96 -12.62
N GLY A 21 3.53 1.31 -11.36
CA GLY A 21 3.99 2.56 -10.79
C GLY A 21 3.27 2.94 -9.51
N ASN A 22 3.64 4.09 -8.94
CA ASN A 22 2.90 4.66 -7.82
C ASN A 22 1.52 5.16 -8.28
N ILE A 23 0.61 5.35 -7.31
CA ILE A 23 -0.79 5.71 -7.57
C ILE A 23 -0.90 6.99 -8.42
N PRO A 24 -0.15 8.08 -8.16
CA PRO A 24 -0.25 9.30 -8.97
C PRO A 24 0.18 9.11 -10.43
N ALA A 25 1.23 8.34 -10.70
CA ALA A 25 1.67 8.06 -12.06
C ALA A 25 0.66 7.19 -12.81
N LEU A 26 0.16 6.14 -12.16
CA LEU A 26 -0.83 5.25 -12.76
C LEU A 26 -2.16 5.97 -12.99
N GLY A 27 -2.61 6.81 -12.06
CA GLY A 27 -3.83 7.61 -12.23
C GLY A 27 -3.77 8.48 -13.49
N LYS A 28 -2.65 9.18 -13.72
CA LYS A 28 -2.46 9.97 -14.95
C LYS A 28 -2.54 9.13 -16.22
N ILE A 29 -1.88 7.98 -16.23
CA ILE A 29 -1.83 7.10 -17.41
C ILE A 29 -3.17 6.41 -17.66
N ALA A 30 -3.89 6.06 -16.59
CA ALA A 30 -5.23 5.47 -16.64
C ALA A 30 -6.32 6.50 -16.94
N CYS A 31 -5.98 7.79 -17.07
CA CYS A 31 -6.91 8.91 -17.14
C CYS A 31 -7.90 8.91 -15.97
N HIS A 32 -7.41 8.60 -14.78
CA HIS A 32 -8.17 8.53 -13.55
C HIS A 32 -7.93 9.79 -12.69
N VAL A 33 -8.96 10.21 -11.95
CA VAL A 33 -8.83 11.24 -10.92
C VAL A 33 -7.83 10.80 -9.87
N ASP A 34 -7.19 11.78 -9.24
CA ASP A 34 -6.19 11.53 -8.22
C ASP A 34 -6.77 10.80 -7.00
N HIS A 35 -5.90 10.11 -6.25
CA HIS A 35 -6.24 9.35 -5.04
C HIS A 35 -6.85 10.18 -3.91
N MET A 36 -6.75 11.51 -4.02
CA MET A 36 -7.36 12.48 -3.13
C MET A 36 -8.85 12.75 -3.44
N SER A 37 -9.32 12.35 -4.63
CA SER A 37 -10.70 12.49 -5.07
C SER A 37 -11.63 11.49 -4.39
N LYS A 38 -12.87 11.90 -4.11
CA LYS A 38 -13.92 11.01 -3.60
C LYS A 38 -14.17 9.79 -4.48
N ASP A 39 -13.86 9.87 -5.78
CA ASP A 39 -13.93 8.73 -6.69
C ASP A 39 -12.52 8.22 -7.07
N GLY A 40 -11.55 8.34 -6.16
CA GLY A 40 -10.12 8.10 -6.43
C GLY A 40 -9.67 6.64 -6.49
N CYS A 41 -10.56 5.67 -6.26
CA CYS A 41 -10.19 4.26 -6.38
C CYS A 41 -10.12 3.83 -7.85
N CYS A 42 -8.91 3.51 -8.33
CA CYS A 42 -8.70 3.12 -9.74
C CYS A 42 -9.19 1.71 -10.10
N ILE A 43 -9.64 0.92 -9.12
CA ILE A 43 -10.04 -0.48 -9.29
C ILE A 43 -11.56 -0.62 -9.34
N CYS A 44 -12.26 0.14 -8.51
CA CYS A 44 -13.70 0.05 -8.38
C CYS A 44 -14.34 1.40 -8.05
N HIS A 45 -15.61 1.50 -8.38
CA HIS A 45 -16.43 2.65 -8.02
C HIS A 45 -16.85 2.54 -6.56
N ILE A 46 -16.24 3.39 -5.73
CA ILE A 46 -16.49 3.52 -4.31
C ILE A 46 -16.21 4.96 -3.88
N VAL A 47 -17.12 5.53 -3.10
CA VAL A 47 -17.03 6.93 -2.68
C VAL A 47 -16.21 7.03 -1.40
N GLY A 48 -15.17 7.87 -1.43
CA GLY A 48 -14.30 8.18 -0.31
C GLY A 48 -15.00 9.00 0.78
N GLN A 49 -14.63 8.73 2.04
CA GLN A 49 -15.33 9.25 3.23
C GLN A 49 -14.54 10.26 4.07
N SER A 50 -13.31 10.62 3.69
CA SER A 50 -12.41 11.38 4.56
C SER A 50 -12.56 12.91 4.40
N PRO A 51 -12.52 13.70 5.50
CA PRO A 51 -12.51 15.17 5.46
C PRO A 51 -11.12 15.80 5.28
N GLY A 52 -10.05 15.01 5.19
CA GLY A 52 -8.66 15.48 5.21
C GLY A 52 -7.89 15.27 3.90
N HIS A 53 -6.56 15.28 4.01
CA HIS A 53 -5.68 14.84 2.92
C HIS A 53 -5.78 13.31 2.79
N GLY A 54 -6.32 12.84 1.67
CA GLY A 54 -6.49 11.42 1.35
C GLY A 54 -7.93 10.96 1.49
N GLN A 55 -8.26 9.83 0.85
CA GLN A 55 -9.58 9.22 0.93
C GLN A 55 -9.52 7.83 1.56
N TYR A 56 -10.49 7.55 2.42
CA TYR A 56 -10.78 6.20 2.87
C TYR A 56 -11.93 5.63 2.06
N PHE A 57 -11.66 4.50 1.41
CA PHE A 57 -12.63 3.75 0.63
C PHE A 57 -13.07 2.51 1.42
N HIS A 58 -14.11 2.69 2.24
CA HIS A 58 -14.64 1.61 3.08
C HIS A 58 -15.29 0.52 2.22
N LYS A 59 -14.80 -0.71 2.35
CA LYS A 59 -15.25 -1.84 1.51
C LYS A 59 -16.73 -2.15 1.74
N LEU A 60 -17.55 -1.96 0.72
CA LEU A 60 -18.98 -2.34 0.72
C LEU A 60 -19.18 -3.80 0.28
N SER A 61 -20.32 -4.39 0.68
CA SER A 61 -20.73 -5.75 0.27
C SER A 61 -21.03 -5.84 -1.22
N SER A 62 -21.48 -4.75 -1.84
CA SER A 62 -21.64 -4.58 -3.28
C SER A 62 -20.70 -3.49 -3.79
N ILE A 63 -19.65 -3.89 -4.49
CA ILE A 63 -18.70 -2.98 -5.13
C ILE A 63 -18.78 -3.19 -6.64
N THR A 64 -18.98 -2.11 -7.38
CA THR A 64 -18.93 -2.14 -8.85
C THR A 64 -17.49 -1.94 -9.29
N MET A 65 -16.90 -2.98 -9.89
CA MET A 65 -15.55 -2.90 -10.47
C MET A 65 -15.56 -2.04 -11.74
N HIS A 66 -14.46 -1.34 -12.03
CA HIS A 66 -14.27 -0.77 -13.35
C HIS A 66 -14.13 -1.90 -14.38
N THR A 67 -14.77 -1.74 -15.53
CA THR A 67 -14.68 -2.69 -16.64
C THR A 67 -13.78 -2.14 -17.73
N PRO A 68 -13.15 -2.99 -18.58
CA PRO A 68 -12.40 -2.51 -19.73
C PRO A 68 -13.20 -1.53 -20.62
N GLU A 69 -14.51 -1.74 -20.74
CA GLU A 69 -15.42 -0.91 -21.53
C GLU A 69 -15.54 0.50 -20.94
N SER A 70 -15.49 0.65 -19.62
CA SER A 70 -15.54 1.97 -18.97
C SER A 70 -14.35 2.86 -19.35
N PHE A 71 -13.18 2.26 -19.63
CA PHE A 71 -12.01 2.98 -20.14
C PHE A 71 -12.05 3.21 -21.65
N LYS A 72 -12.88 2.46 -22.39
CA LYS A 72 -13.03 2.55 -23.86
C LYS A 72 -14.07 3.57 -24.29
N HIS A 73 -15.18 3.71 -23.57
CA HIS A 73 -16.30 4.58 -23.96
C HIS A 73 -16.50 5.69 -22.94
N PHE A 74 -15.46 6.50 -22.76
CA PHE A 74 -15.55 7.69 -21.94
C PHE A 74 -16.41 8.75 -22.64
N ASP A 75 -17.50 9.15 -21.99
CA ASP A 75 -18.38 10.22 -22.44
C ASP A 75 -18.22 11.42 -21.50
N GLU A 76 -17.62 12.50 -22.02
CA GLU A 76 -17.38 13.75 -21.28
C GLU A 76 -18.67 14.45 -20.83
N VAL A 77 -19.80 14.17 -21.50
CA VAL A 77 -21.08 14.86 -21.28
C VAL A 77 -21.94 14.12 -20.26
N ALA A 78 -21.88 12.78 -20.22
CA ALA A 78 -22.61 11.97 -19.25
C ALA A 78 -21.91 11.98 -17.88
N SER A 79 -22.39 12.76 -16.91
CA SER A 79 -21.81 12.82 -15.55
C SER A 79 -21.77 11.48 -14.82
N SER A 80 -22.67 10.55 -15.15
CA SER A 80 -22.72 9.19 -14.60
C SER A 80 -21.64 8.25 -15.14
N SER A 81 -20.95 8.62 -16.22
CA SER A 81 -19.83 7.87 -16.81
C SER A 81 -18.51 8.14 -16.07
N LYS A 82 -18.40 9.31 -15.42
CA LYS A 82 -17.15 9.88 -14.92
C LYS A 82 -16.60 9.23 -13.66
N LYS A 83 -17.18 8.14 -13.14
CA LYS A 83 -16.81 7.37 -11.93
C LYS A 83 -15.29 7.29 -11.70
N GLY A 84 -14.67 8.35 -11.19
CA GLY A 84 -13.22 8.50 -11.16
C GLY A 84 -12.49 8.66 -12.51
N LEU A 85 -13.13 8.54 -13.68
CA LEU A 85 -12.47 8.71 -14.99
C LEU A 85 -12.53 10.15 -15.49
N THR A 86 -11.40 10.64 -15.99
CA THR A 86 -11.20 11.99 -16.55
C THR A 86 -10.98 11.98 -18.06
N GLY A 87 -10.83 10.79 -18.65
CA GLY A 87 -10.51 10.63 -20.06
C GLY A 87 -10.45 9.17 -20.49
N GLN A 88 -10.12 8.97 -21.76
CA GLN A 88 -9.89 7.66 -22.35
C GLN A 88 -8.39 7.34 -22.35
N SER A 89 -7.96 6.31 -21.63
CA SER A 89 -6.55 5.91 -21.58
C SER A 89 -6.10 5.32 -22.90
N SER A 90 -5.02 5.81 -23.50
CA SER A 90 -4.48 5.31 -24.79
C SER A 90 -4.20 3.81 -24.84
N PHE A 91 -4.05 3.16 -23.68
CA PHE A 91 -3.87 1.71 -23.56
C PHE A 91 -5.09 0.90 -23.97
N PHE A 92 -6.28 1.51 -24.09
CA PHE A 92 -7.50 0.83 -24.51
C PHE A 92 -7.40 0.17 -25.90
N LEU A 93 -6.49 0.68 -26.75
CA LEU A 93 -6.22 0.18 -28.11
C LEU A 93 -5.42 -1.12 -28.11
N LEU A 94 -4.85 -1.53 -26.98
CA LEU A 94 -4.09 -2.77 -26.91
C LEU A 94 -5.04 -3.96 -26.74
N ASP A 95 -4.81 -5.01 -27.54
CA ASP A 95 -5.52 -6.28 -27.40
C ASP A 95 -5.31 -6.92 -26.02
N SER A 96 -4.19 -6.61 -25.35
CA SER A 96 -3.88 -7.07 -23.99
C SER A 96 -4.52 -6.24 -22.87
N PHE A 97 -5.26 -5.19 -23.20
CA PHE A 97 -5.84 -4.30 -22.20
C PHE A 97 -6.90 -5.03 -21.35
N SER A 98 -6.64 -5.11 -20.05
CA SER A 98 -7.47 -5.84 -19.07
C SER A 98 -8.27 -4.92 -18.14
N GLY A 99 -8.45 -3.65 -18.53
CA GLY A 99 -9.16 -2.66 -17.72
C GLY A 99 -8.33 -2.20 -16.52
N PRO A 100 -8.91 -2.11 -15.30
CA PRO A 100 -8.21 -1.55 -14.15
C PRO A 100 -6.96 -2.37 -13.75
N PHE A 101 -6.99 -3.69 -13.95
CA PHE A 101 -5.87 -4.57 -13.62
C PHE A 101 -4.68 -4.47 -14.59
N PHE A 102 -4.83 -3.71 -15.68
CA PHE A 102 -3.71 -3.36 -16.55
C PHE A 102 -2.75 -2.36 -15.87
N PHE A 103 -3.24 -1.62 -14.87
CA PHE A 103 -2.49 -0.65 -14.08
C PHE A 103 -2.16 -1.28 -12.72
N ALA A 104 -1.01 -1.96 -12.65
CA ALA A 104 -0.58 -2.68 -11.46
C ALA A 104 0.05 -1.72 -10.43
N LEU A 105 -0.63 -1.56 -9.29
CA LEU A 105 -0.18 -0.69 -8.20
C LEU A 105 1.12 -1.18 -7.58
N ASP A 106 2.00 -0.24 -7.25
CA ASP A 106 3.25 -0.49 -6.53
C ASP A 106 3.00 -0.98 -5.08
N GLU A 107 3.26 -2.26 -4.83
CA GLU A 107 3.11 -2.88 -3.51
C GLU A 107 4.12 -2.38 -2.48
N MET A 108 5.31 -1.95 -2.90
CA MET A 108 6.33 -1.42 -2.00
C MET A 108 5.86 -0.10 -1.39
N HIS A 109 5.25 0.77 -2.19
CA HIS A 109 4.66 2.00 -1.68
C HIS A 109 3.35 1.76 -0.91
N GLY A 110 2.49 0.85 -1.38
CA GLY A 110 1.21 0.56 -0.72
C GLY A 110 1.37 -0.15 0.63
N ILE A 111 2.12 -1.24 0.65
CA ILE A 111 2.25 -2.12 1.82
C ILE A 111 3.42 -1.70 2.70
N CYS A 112 4.63 -1.57 2.14
CA CYS A 112 5.78 -1.26 2.98
C CYS A 112 5.71 0.17 3.49
N HIS A 113 5.74 1.16 2.59
CA HIS A 113 5.67 2.57 3.01
C HIS A 113 4.33 2.91 3.68
N GLY A 114 3.20 2.58 3.05
CA GLY A 114 1.87 2.89 3.57
C GLY A 114 1.58 2.27 4.94
N ILE A 115 1.61 0.94 5.05
CA ILE A 115 1.30 0.26 6.32
C ILE A 115 2.41 0.48 7.36
N GLY A 116 3.68 0.50 6.96
CA GLY A 116 4.78 0.76 7.89
C GLY A 116 4.63 2.10 8.59
N LYS A 117 4.33 3.16 7.82
CA LYS A 117 4.06 4.51 8.34
C LYS A 117 2.79 4.55 9.17
N GLN A 118 1.74 3.83 8.77
CA GLN A 118 0.49 3.70 9.54
C GLN A 118 0.74 3.06 10.91
N VAL A 119 1.50 1.96 10.98
CA VAL A 119 1.85 1.30 12.24
C VAL A 119 2.69 2.22 13.12
N TRP A 120 3.68 2.92 12.57
CA TRP A 120 4.45 3.87 13.36
C TRP A 120 3.61 5.06 13.85
N GLY A 121 2.66 5.52 13.04
CA GLY A 121 1.70 6.55 13.46
C GLY A 121 0.79 6.09 14.61
N LEU A 122 0.37 4.82 14.62
CA LEU A 122 -0.31 4.20 15.76
C LEU A 122 0.60 4.18 16.99
N VAL A 123 1.85 3.74 16.85
CA VAL A 123 2.84 3.72 17.94
C VAL A 123 3.05 5.11 18.55
N CYS A 124 3.04 6.14 17.72
CA CYS A 124 3.18 7.54 18.14
C CYS A 124 1.88 8.16 18.69
N GLY A 125 0.76 7.45 18.63
CA GLY A 125 -0.56 7.96 19.01
C GLY A 125 -1.07 9.09 18.09
N MET A 126 -0.63 9.13 16.83
CA MET A 126 -1.03 10.15 15.86
C MET A 126 -2.53 10.09 15.54
N TYR A 127 -3.11 8.90 15.64
CA TYR A 127 -4.50 8.62 15.27
C TYR A 127 -5.44 8.63 16.47
N GLY A 128 -4.92 8.71 17.69
CA GLY A 128 -5.61 8.48 18.95
C GLY A 128 -4.59 7.90 19.93
N LYS A 129 -4.75 8.10 21.24
CA LYS A 129 -3.78 7.62 22.23
C LYS A 129 -4.29 6.47 23.07
N ASP A 130 -5.61 6.27 23.10
CA ASP A 130 -6.28 5.30 23.95
C ASP A 130 -6.51 3.98 23.20
N HIS A 131 -5.45 3.41 22.63
CA HIS A 131 -5.50 2.12 21.94
C HIS A 131 -4.27 1.28 22.25
N PRO A 132 -4.32 -0.07 22.12
CA PRO A 132 -3.26 -0.95 22.60
C PRO A 132 -1.90 -0.86 21.90
N LEU A 133 -1.85 -0.20 20.75
CA LEU A 133 -0.61 0.00 19.97
C LEU A 133 0.09 1.33 20.30
N SER A 134 -0.53 2.23 21.05
CA SER A 134 0.04 3.51 21.43
C SER A 134 1.11 3.29 22.50
N LEU A 135 2.36 3.66 22.22
CA LEU A 135 3.48 3.48 23.16
C LEU A 135 3.85 4.81 23.81
N SER A 136 4.44 4.75 25.00
CA SER A 136 4.95 5.94 25.69
C SER A 136 6.09 6.61 24.90
N LEU A 137 6.28 7.92 25.10
CA LEU A 137 7.38 8.66 24.46
C LEU A 137 8.76 8.08 24.82
N ALA A 138 8.92 7.52 26.03
CA ALA A 138 10.14 6.84 26.44
C ALA A 138 10.39 5.59 25.59
N ALA A 139 9.37 4.74 25.45
CA ALA A 139 9.44 3.55 24.61
C ALA A 139 9.74 3.90 23.13
N GLN A 140 9.10 4.94 22.60
CA GLN A 140 9.38 5.41 21.23
C GLN A 140 10.86 5.83 21.06
N LYS A 141 11.42 6.58 22.02
CA LYS A 141 12.83 7.00 22.01
C LYS A 141 13.80 5.81 22.12
N GLU A 142 13.46 4.81 22.94
CA GLU A 142 14.25 3.58 23.05
C GLU A 142 14.28 2.82 21.72
N ILE A 143 13.12 2.65 21.07
CA ILE A 143 13.03 2.02 19.75
C ILE A 143 13.93 2.75 18.76
N GLY A 144 13.80 4.09 18.66
CA GLY A 144 14.61 4.89 17.74
C GLY A 144 16.12 4.80 18.02
N THR A 145 16.52 4.72 19.29
CA THR A 145 17.92 4.59 19.70
C THR A 145 18.47 3.20 19.38
N ALA A 146 17.67 2.15 19.59
CA ALA A 146 18.03 0.78 19.29
C ALA A 146 18.21 0.55 17.77
N THR A 147 17.37 1.17 16.93
CA THR A 147 17.52 1.10 15.46
C THR A 147 18.89 1.62 15.00
N VAL A 148 19.39 2.71 15.59
CA VAL A 148 20.69 3.30 15.22
C VAL A 148 21.86 2.53 15.81
N SER A 149 21.74 2.09 17.07
CA SER A 149 22.83 1.42 17.79
C SER A 149 23.28 0.13 17.09
N ASN A 150 22.32 -0.58 16.48
CA ASN A 150 22.59 -1.82 15.76
C ASN A 150 23.02 -1.60 14.30
N ARG A 151 23.11 -0.36 13.80
CA ARG A 151 23.45 -0.08 12.40
C ARG A 151 24.79 -0.69 11.98
N ARG A 152 25.79 -0.71 12.87
CA ARG A 152 27.13 -1.25 12.58
C ARG A 152 27.15 -2.77 12.39
N SER A 153 26.20 -3.49 12.96
CA SER A 153 26.08 -4.95 12.85
C SER A 153 25.21 -5.40 11.69
N ILE A 154 24.54 -4.48 11.00
CA ILE A 154 23.66 -4.80 9.87
C ILE A 154 24.51 -4.95 8.61
N LEU A 155 24.27 -6.04 7.88
CA LEU A 155 24.99 -6.32 6.64
C LEU A 155 24.80 -5.17 5.65
N THR A 156 25.87 -4.81 4.94
CA THR A 156 25.86 -3.76 3.91
C THR A 156 24.95 -4.08 2.73
N SER A 157 24.47 -5.33 2.62
CA SER A 157 23.47 -5.74 1.64
C SER A 157 22.05 -5.22 1.93
N PHE A 158 21.79 -4.74 3.16
CA PHE A 158 20.57 -4.01 3.46
C PHE A 158 20.67 -2.59 2.90
N TYR A 159 19.70 -2.19 2.09
CA TYR A 159 19.66 -0.87 1.45
C TYR A 159 19.06 0.23 2.34
N SER A 160 18.51 -0.14 3.51
CA SER A 160 17.95 0.80 4.48
C SER A 160 19.01 1.67 5.15
N ALA A 161 18.63 2.90 5.47
CA ALA A 161 19.46 3.89 6.12
C ALA A 161 19.68 3.58 7.61
N TRP A 162 18.81 2.79 8.24
CA TRP A 162 18.83 2.45 9.68
C TRP A 162 19.05 3.67 10.57
N ILE A 163 18.27 4.72 10.32
CA ILE A 163 18.28 5.97 11.07
C ILE A 163 17.22 5.94 12.19
N ASN A 164 17.32 6.89 13.13
CA ASN A 164 16.43 6.94 14.28
C ASN A 164 14.97 7.21 13.84
N ILE A 165 14.11 6.18 13.90
CA ILE A 165 12.72 6.28 13.46
C ILE A 165 11.90 7.30 14.28
N ALA A 166 12.20 7.46 15.57
CA ALA A 166 11.46 8.37 16.44
C ALA A 166 11.69 9.85 16.13
N THR A 167 12.77 10.18 15.42
CA THR A 167 13.11 11.58 15.08
C THR A 167 13.21 11.83 13.58
N ARG A 168 13.31 10.77 12.77
CA ARG A 168 13.60 10.86 11.33
C ARG A 168 12.72 9.98 10.45
N SER A 169 11.58 9.50 10.96
CA SER A 169 10.62 8.69 10.17
C SER A 169 10.16 9.37 8.88
N GLU A 170 10.11 10.70 8.82
CA GLU A 170 9.75 11.45 7.61
C GLU A 170 10.75 11.27 6.45
N TYR A 171 11.98 10.87 6.75
CA TYR A 171 13.03 10.64 5.75
C TYR A 171 13.10 9.18 5.28
N PHE A 172 12.25 8.30 5.83
CA PHE A 172 12.24 6.88 5.46
C PHE A 172 11.71 6.71 4.05
N TRP A 173 12.46 6.00 3.22
CA TRP A 173 12.01 5.47 1.95
C TRP A 173 11.22 4.18 2.16
N ALA A 174 10.58 3.68 1.10
CA ALA A 174 9.76 2.49 1.19
C ALA A 174 10.54 1.24 1.67
N VAL A 175 11.84 1.16 1.35
CA VAL A 175 12.72 0.09 1.86
C VAL A 175 12.99 0.20 3.36
N ASP A 176 13.12 1.42 3.90
CA ASP A 176 13.31 1.63 5.34
C ASP A 176 12.06 1.19 6.11
N TRP A 177 10.87 1.46 5.54
CA TRP A 177 9.60 0.99 6.09
C TRP A 177 9.43 -0.52 5.98
N ALA A 178 9.91 -1.15 4.91
CA ALA A 178 9.92 -2.60 4.78
C ALA A 178 10.79 -3.23 5.90
N ASP A 179 11.99 -2.70 6.11
CA ASP A 179 12.88 -3.17 7.17
C ASP A 179 12.32 -2.88 8.58
N PHE A 180 11.61 -1.76 8.75
CA PHE A 180 10.85 -1.50 9.98
C PHE A 180 9.82 -2.60 10.24
N ILE A 181 9.02 -2.97 9.23
CA ILE A 181 8.03 -4.05 9.37
C ILE A 181 8.71 -5.39 9.66
N LEU A 182 9.73 -5.75 8.89
CA LEU A 182 10.36 -7.07 8.97
C LEU A 182 11.16 -7.30 10.25
N PHE A 183 11.80 -6.25 10.79
CA PHE A 183 12.80 -6.39 11.84
C PHE A 183 12.46 -5.58 13.09
N VAL A 184 12.04 -4.32 12.94
CA VAL A 184 11.79 -3.46 14.11
C VAL A 184 10.47 -3.82 14.80
N ILE A 185 9.41 -4.08 14.04
CA ILE A 185 8.12 -4.50 14.63
C ILE A 185 8.28 -5.75 15.52
N PRO A 186 8.75 -6.90 15.02
CA PRO A 186 8.76 -8.14 15.81
C PRO A 186 9.80 -8.14 16.95
N MET A 187 10.84 -7.31 16.87
CA MET A 187 11.88 -7.27 17.91
C MET A 187 11.65 -6.18 18.95
N LEU A 188 11.10 -5.03 18.57
CA LEU A 188 11.07 -3.86 19.45
C LEU A 188 9.66 -3.35 19.72
N VAL A 189 8.74 -3.43 18.76
CA VAL A 189 7.36 -2.95 18.95
C VAL A 189 6.55 -4.01 19.69
N THR A 190 6.53 -5.25 19.21
CA THR A 190 5.69 -6.32 19.77
C THR A 190 6.05 -6.66 21.21
N GLU A 191 7.32 -6.58 21.61
CA GLU A 191 7.74 -6.75 23.02
C GLU A 191 7.08 -5.77 23.99
N ARG A 192 6.60 -4.62 23.47
CA ARG A 192 5.99 -3.54 24.24
C ARG A 192 4.46 -3.51 24.11
N VAL A 193 3.88 -4.40 23.32
CA VAL A 193 2.42 -4.50 23.09
C VAL A 193 1.88 -5.67 23.90
N HIS A 194 1.10 -5.38 24.93
CA HIS A 194 0.55 -6.40 25.84
C HIS A 194 -0.80 -6.98 25.37
N ASP A 195 -1.52 -6.26 24.51
CA ASP A 195 -2.78 -6.76 23.97
C ASP A 195 -2.53 -7.87 22.94
N GLN A 196 -3.12 -9.03 23.17
CA GLN A 196 -2.89 -10.22 22.36
C GLN A 196 -3.40 -10.05 20.92
N ALA A 197 -4.52 -9.34 20.72
CA ALA A 197 -5.07 -9.12 19.39
C ALA A 197 -4.16 -8.19 18.57
N ALA A 198 -3.74 -7.06 19.16
CA ALA A 198 -2.79 -6.12 18.58
C ALA A 198 -1.45 -6.78 18.26
N HIS A 199 -0.93 -7.58 19.19
CA HIS A 199 0.32 -8.32 19.00
C HIS A 199 0.20 -9.29 17.82
N LYS A 200 -0.89 -10.07 17.75
CA LYS A 200 -1.11 -11.01 16.65
C LYS A 200 -1.20 -10.29 15.30
N THR A 201 -1.97 -9.21 15.21
CA THR A 201 -2.18 -8.50 13.94
C THR A 201 -0.89 -7.84 13.43
N LEU A 202 -0.03 -7.34 14.33
CA LEU A 202 1.31 -6.89 13.98
C LEU A 202 2.15 -8.04 13.36
N LEU A 203 2.18 -9.21 14.00
CA LEU A 203 2.93 -10.36 13.46
C LEU A 203 2.36 -10.87 12.13
N ASP A 204 1.05 -10.82 11.94
CA ASP A 204 0.40 -11.14 10.66
C ASP A 204 0.85 -10.16 9.54
N LEU A 205 1.11 -8.89 9.87
CA LEU A 205 1.70 -7.92 8.94
C LEU A 205 3.17 -8.23 8.63
N VAL A 206 3.97 -8.61 9.65
CA VAL A 206 5.35 -9.06 9.44
C VAL A 206 5.38 -10.26 8.48
N GLN A 207 4.51 -11.24 8.71
CA GLN A 207 4.37 -12.41 7.85
C GLN A 207 3.95 -11.99 6.42
N THR A 208 2.99 -11.08 6.29
CA THR A 208 2.57 -10.53 4.99
C THR A 208 3.74 -9.94 4.23
N CYS A 209 4.51 -9.05 4.88
CA CYS A 209 5.66 -8.40 4.26
C CYS A 209 6.72 -9.43 3.83
N ASN A 210 7.03 -10.41 4.69
CA ASN A 210 7.98 -11.47 4.37
C ASN A 210 7.53 -12.33 3.17
N LEU A 211 6.24 -12.65 3.10
CA LEU A 211 5.68 -13.39 1.96
C LEU A 211 5.78 -12.60 0.65
N LEU A 212 5.53 -11.29 0.68
CA LEU A 212 5.63 -10.42 -0.49
C LEU A 212 7.07 -10.31 -1.02
N MET A 213 8.07 -10.41 -0.15
CA MET A 213 9.49 -10.45 -0.54
C MET A 213 9.92 -11.80 -1.15
N SER A 214 9.03 -12.81 -1.18
CA SER A 214 9.33 -14.10 -1.81
C SER A 214 9.44 -13.97 -3.34
N ARG A 215 10.48 -14.57 -3.94
CA ARG A 215 10.64 -14.66 -5.41
C ARG A 215 9.43 -15.22 -6.15
N LYS A 216 8.62 -16.07 -5.50
CA LYS A 216 7.41 -16.67 -6.07
C LYS A 216 6.30 -16.77 -5.01
N LEU A 217 5.10 -16.38 -5.42
CA LEU A 217 3.88 -16.47 -4.63
C LEU A 217 3.00 -17.63 -5.12
N SER A 218 2.82 -18.66 -4.28
CA SER A 218 1.82 -19.71 -4.51
C SER A 218 0.40 -19.19 -4.24
N ALA A 219 -0.61 -19.94 -4.68
CA ALA A 219 -2.01 -19.60 -4.37
C ALA A 219 -2.26 -19.51 -2.86
N GLU A 220 -1.70 -20.44 -2.08
CA GLU A 220 -1.79 -20.46 -0.62
C GLU A 220 -1.19 -19.21 0.02
N LYS A 221 0.01 -18.78 -0.43
CA LYS A 221 0.65 -17.56 0.06
C LYS A 221 -0.19 -16.32 -0.25
N LYS A 222 -0.79 -16.25 -1.45
CA LYS A 222 -1.70 -15.15 -1.83
C LYS A 222 -2.94 -15.11 -0.94
N THR A 223 -3.53 -16.27 -0.65
CA THR A 223 -4.66 -16.40 0.27
C THR A 223 -4.29 -15.92 1.67
N LEU A 224 -3.12 -16.33 2.18
CA LEU A 224 -2.65 -15.92 3.49
C LEU A 224 -2.39 -14.41 3.59
N ILE A 225 -1.73 -13.82 2.60
CA ILE A 225 -1.56 -12.35 2.50
C ILE A 225 -2.92 -11.65 2.58
N LYS A 226 -3.91 -12.13 1.81
CA LYS A 226 -5.25 -11.56 1.81
C LYS A 226 -5.93 -11.67 3.18
N ILE A 227 -5.82 -12.83 3.85
CA ILE A 227 -6.39 -13.04 5.18
C ILE A 227 -5.77 -12.06 6.19
N ASN A 228 -4.45 -11.93 6.19
CA ASN A 228 -3.72 -11.07 7.12
C ASN A 228 -4.07 -9.59 6.91
N LEU A 229 -4.15 -9.13 5.66
CA LEU A 229 -4.54 -7.75 5.34
C LEU A 229 -6.00 -7.44 5.71
N ILE A 230 -6.91 -8.43 5.56
CA ILE A 230 -8.29 -8.30 6.03
C ILE A 230 -8.30 -8.20 7.56
N ALA A 231 -7.58 -9.08 8.26
CA ALA A 231 -7.51 -9.07 9.72
C ALA A 231 -6.96 -7.74 10.26
N TRP A 232 -5.93 -7.18 9.62
CA TRP A 232 -5.42 -5.84 9.96
C TRP A 232 -6.48 -4.76 9.79
N ASN A 233 -7.14 -4.68 8.63
CA ASN A 233 -8.18 -3.68 8.40
C ASN A 233 -9.35 -3.83 9.38
N THR A 234 -9.83 -5.05 9.62
CA THR A 234 -10.90 -5.33 10.59
C THR A 234 -10.50 -4.92 12.01
N TYR A 235 -9.24 -5.11 12.39
CA TYR A 235 -8.72 -4.63 13.67
C TYR A 235 -8.78 -3.10 13.76
N LEU A 236 -8.34 -2.37 12.72
CA LEU A 236 -8.42 -0.91 12.69
C LEU A 236 -9.87 -0.39 12.70
N GLU A 237 -10.78 -1.06 11.98
CA GLU A 237 -12.20 -0.71 11.96
C GLU A 237 -12.82 -0.89 13.36
N ALA A 238 -12.41 -1.92 14.11
CA ALA A 238 -12.84 -2.12 15.48
C ALA A 238 -12.33 -1.02 16.43
N LEU A 239 -11.09 -0.54 16.25
CA LEU A 239 -10.58 0.61 17.00
C LEU A 239 -11.35 1.88 16.67
N LEU A 240 -11.66 2.10 15.38
CA LEU A 240 -12.44 3.26 14.92
C LEU A 240 -13.85 3.24 15.50
N ALA A 241 -14.52 2.07 15.51
CA ALA A 241 -15.86 1.91 16.05
C ALA A 241 -15.95 2.17 17.57
N LYS A 242 -14.83 2.01 18.28
CA LYS A 242 -14.71 2.35 19.71
C LYS A 242 -14.24 3.78 19.96
N GLU A 243 -14.03 4.58 18.90
CA GLU A 243 -13.49 5.94 18.96
C GLU A 243 -12.06 6.02 19.54
N GLU A 244 -11.34 4.90 19.60
CA GLU A 244 -9.96 4.82 20.08
C GLU A 244 -8.97 5.40 19.04
N VAL A 245 -9.36 5.41 17.76
CA VAL A 245 -8.63 6.02 16.65
C VAL A 245 -9.54 6.84 15.74
N GLN A 246 -8.97 7.80 15.03
CA GLN A 246 -9.64 8.67 14.07
C GLN A 246 -9.60 8.09 12.66
N LEU A 247 -10.60 8.41 11.83
CA LEU A 247 -10.76 7.95 10.44
C LEU A 247 -9.50 8.16 9.55
N LYS A 248 -8.71 9.21 9.83
CA LYS A 248 -7.44 9.51 9.15
C LYS A 248 -6.38 8.40 9.26
N ILE A 249 -6.60 7.37 10.08
CA ILE A 249 -5.75 6.18 10.08
C ILE A 249 -5.78 5.45 8.74
N PHE A 250 -6.90 5.52 8.02
CA PHE A 250 -7.09 4.84 6.74
C PHE A 250 -6.67 5.67 5.52
N THR A 251 -6.20 6.90 5.70
CA THR A 251 -5.74 7.74 4.60
C THR A 251 -4.27 7.46 4.33
N ILE A 252 -3.95 7.06 3.11
CA ILE A 252 -2.58 6.88 2.64
C ILE A 252 -1.96 8.28 2.42
N ASN A 253 -0.88 8.58 3.15
CA ASN A 253 -0.08 9.81 3.01
C ASN A 253 1.28 9.51 2.39
#